data_AF-A0A356T443-F1
#
_entry.id   AF-A0A356T443-F1
#
_cell.length_a   1.000
_cell.length_b   1.000
_cell.length_c   1.000
_cell.angle_alpha   90.00
_cell.angle_beta   90.00
_cell.angle_gamma   90.00
#
_symmetry.space_group_name_H-M   'P 1'
#
loop_
_entity.id
_entity.type
_entity.pdbx_description
1 polymer ?
#
loop_
_entity_poly.entity_id
_entity_poly.type
_entity_poly.pdbx_seq_one_letter_code
_entity_poly.pdbx_strand_id
1 'polypeptide(L)' 'AVAGGVESMTMVPMTGNKLSASPEAQEKYASVYTPMGITAENVATRFEISREDQDQFAFESQMKAK' A
#
# COMPACT_ATOMS: atom_id res chain seq x y z
N ALA A 1 23.99 19.19 3.02
CA ALA A 1 22.95 18.95 2.01
C ALA A 1 21.61 18.78 2.71
N VAL A 2 20.48 19.08 2.06
CA VAL A 2 19.11 18.95 2.62
C VAL A 2 18.30 17.96 1.78
N ALA A 3 17.51 17.09 2.42
CA ALA A 3 16.63 16.10 1.79
C ALA A 3 15.31 15.96 2.58
N GLY A 4 14.21 15.63 1.89
CA GLY A 4 12.86 15.45 2.47
C GLY A 4 11.80 15.21 1.39
N GLY A 5 10.53 15.08 1.80
CA GLY A 5 9.37 14.91 0.92
C GLY A 5 8.08 15.46 1.57
N VAL A 6 7.06 15.72 0.75
CA VAL A 6 5.75 16.25 1.19
C VAL A 6 4.63 15.49 0.48
N GLU A 7 3.55 15.19 1.21
CA GLU A 7 2.38 14.46 0.70
C GLU A 7 1.10 15.04 1.34
N SER A 8 0.02 15.19 0.56
CA SER A 8 -1.30 15.56 1.09
C SER A 8 -2.38 14.71 0.41
N MET A 9 -2.60 13.53 0.97
CA MET A 9 -3.55 12.55 0.41
C MET A 9 -5.01 13.03 0.41
N THR A 10 -5.35 14.01 1.26
CA THR A 10 -6.69 14.63 1.29
C THR A 10 -6.90 15.58 0.11
N MET A 11 -5.87 16.32 -0.29
CA MET A 11 -5.93 17.30 -1.39
C MET A 11 -5.61 16.67 -2.75
N VAL A 12 -4.72 15.68 -2.76
CA VAL A 12 -4.33 14.91 -3.93
C VAL A 12 -4.49 13.42 -3.55
N PRO A 13 -5.60 12.78 -3.93
CA PRO A 13 -5.80 11.36 -3.64
C PRO A 13 -4.68 10.48 -4.21
N MET A 14 -4.54 9.25 -3.72
CA MET A 14 -3.49 8.30 -4.15
C MET A 14 -3.38 8.10 -5.66
N THR A 15 -4.51 8.11 -6.38
CA THR A 15 -4.53 7.96 -7.85
C THR A 15 -4.36 9.28 -8.60
N GLY A 16 -4.06 10.36 -7.88
CA GLY A 16 -4.08 11.73 -8.37
C GLY A 16 -5.48 12.24 -8.69
N ASN A 17 -5.54 13.48 -9.20
CA ASN A 17 -6.79 14.11 -9.65
C ASN A 17 -7.24 13.64 -11.04
N LYS A 18 -6.33 12.99 -11.78
CA LYS A 18 -6.61 12.40 -13.10
C LYS A 18 -5.89 11.08 -13.19
N LEU A 19 -6.65 9.98 -13.16
CA LEU A 19 -6.10 8.66 -13.36
C LEU A 19 -5.43 8.58 -14.73
N SER A 20 -4.18 8.13 -14.76
CA SER A 20 -3.44 7.89 -15.99
C SER A 20 -2.81 6.50 -15.92
N ALA A 21 -3.55 5.51 -16.43
CA ALA A 21 -3.07 4.15 -16.59
C ALA A 21 -2.68 3.92 -18.06
N SER A 22 -1.50 3.35 -18.30
CA SER A 22 -1.03 2.98 -19.63
C SER A 22 -1.74 1.69 -20.09
N PRO A 23 -2.44 1.70 -21.25
CA PRO A 23 -3.06 0.49 -21.81
C PRO A 23 -2.05 -0.62 -22.12
N GLU A 24 -0.88 -0.26 -22.65
CA GLU A 24 0.19 -1.22 -22.94
C GLU A 24 0.69 -1.91 -21.66
N ALA A 25 0.85 -1.15 -20.57
CA ALA A 25 1.26 -1.71 -19.29
C ALA A 25 0.15 -2.58 -18.67
N GLN A 26 -1.12 -2.28 -18.91
CA GLN A 26 -2.21 -3.14 -18.45
C GLN A 26 -2.18 -4.50 -19.17
N GLU A 27 -1.85 -4.51 -20.46
CA GLU A 27 -1.74 -5.75 -21.24
C GLU A 27 -0.50 -6.56 -20.86
N LYS A 28 0.68 -5.92 -20.78
CA LYS A 28 1.96 -6.61 -20.59
C LYS A 28 2.34 -6.85 -19.13
N TYR A 29 1.90 -5.96 -18.24
CA TYR A 29 2.34 -5.90 -16.85
C TYR A 29 1.17 -5.64 -15.90
N ALA A 30 0.04 -6.32 -16.08
CA ALA A 30 -1.17 -6.12 -15.27
C ALA A 30 -0.91 -6.08 -13.75
N SER A 31 0.09 -6.82 -13.27
CA SER A 31 0.50 -6.86 -11.87
C SER A 31 0.88 -5.50 -11.27
N VAL A 32 1.37 -4.54 -12.07
CA VAL A 32 1.72 -3.19 -11.57
C VAL A 32 0.51 -2.38 -11.13
N TYR A 33 -0.70 -2.78 -11.55
CA TYR A 33 -1.96 -2.17 -11.14
C TYR A 33 -2.68 -2.98 -10.04
N THR A 34 -2.05 -4.03 -9.50
CA THR A 34 -2.61 -4.80 -8.38
C THR A 34 -2.76 -3.89 -7.17
N PRO A 35 -3.95 -3.83 -6.52
CA PRO A 35 -4.12 -3.03 -5.32
C PRO A 35 -3.14 -3.45 -4.23
N MET A 36 -2.56 -2.47 -3.53
CA MET A 36 -1.58 -2.72 -2.45
C MET A 36 -2.13 -3.61 -1.34
N GLY A 37 -3.44 -3.54 -1.05
CA GLY A 37 -4.08 -4.45 -0.09
C GLY A 37 -4.02 -5.91 -0.55
N ILE A 38 -4.28 -6.19 -1.83
CA ILE A 38 -4.22 -7.55 -2.38
C ILE A 38 -2.79 -8.09 -2.37
N THR A 39 -1.80 -7.25 -2.67
CA THR A 39 -0.39 -7.70 -2.56
C THR A 39 -0.01 -8.00 -1.11
N ALA A 40 -0.52 -7.24 -0.13
CA ALA A 40 -0.35 -7.55 1.28
C ALA A 40 -1.03 -8.87 1.69
N GLU A 41 -2.26 -9.13 1.23
CA GLU A 41 -2.98 -10.40 1.47
C GLU A 41 -2.26 -11.60 0.84
N ASN A 42 -1.66 -11.42 -0.35
CA ASN A 42 -0.84 -12.45 -1.00
C ASN A 42 0.39 -12.80 -0.14
N VAL A 43 1.02 -11.80 0.48
CA VAL A 43 2.13 -12.01 1.42
C VAL A 43 1.63 -12.73 2.67
N ALA A 44 0.54 -12.26 3.27
CA ALA A 44 -0.03 -12.87 4.47
C ALA A 44 -0.38 -14.34 4.24
N THR A 45 -1.05 -14.64 3.12
CA THR A 45 -1.39 -16.02 2.74
C THR A 45 -0.15 -16.87 2.48
N ARG A 46 0.83 -16.35 1.74
CA ARG A 46 2.04 -17.12 1.36
C ARG A 46 2.90 -17.51 2.56
N PHE A 47 2.93 -16.68 3.60
CA PHE A 47 3.74 -16.88 4.79
C PHE A 47 2.91 -17.22 6.03
N GLU A 48 1.64 -17.58 5.83
CA GLU A 48 0.71 -18.03 6.89
C GLU A 48 0.61 -17.04 8.06
N ILE A 49 0.61 -15.73 7.77
CA ILE A 49 0.49 -14.67 8.78
C ILE A 49 -0.97 -14.55 9.20
N SER A 50 -1.28 -14.96 10.43
CA SER A 50 -2.65 -14.96 10.94
C SER A 50 -3.20 -13.54 11.10
N ARG A 51 -4.53 -13.43 11.18
CA ARG A 51 -5.18 -12.14 11.44
C ARG A 51 -4.83 -11.63 12.84
N GLU A 52 -4.72 -12.53 13.80
CA GLU A 52 -4.35 -12.26 15.18
C GLU A 52 -2.93 -11.66 15.26
N ASP A 53 -1.97 -12.20 14.50
CA ASP A 53 -0.60 -11.66 14.42
C ASP A 53 -0.57 -10.25 13.82
N GLN A 54 -1.37 -10.02 12.77
CA GLN A 54 -1.50 -8.70 12.14
C GLN A 54 -2.07 -7.67 13.12
N ASP A 55 -3.14 -8.04 13.84
CA ASP A 55 -3.79 -7.18 14.83
C ASP A 55 -2.88 -6.90 16.02
N GLN A 56 -2.14 -7.90 16.50
CA GLN A 56 -1.18 -7.74 17.58
C GLN A 56 -0.08 -6.75 17.20
N PHE A 57 0.50 -6.86 15.99
CA PHE A 57 1.48 -5.90 15.51
C PHE A 57 0.90 -4.49 15.38
N ALA A 58 -0.30 -4.35 14.82
CA ALA A 58 -0.97 -3.06 14.68
C ALA A 58 -1.23 -2.40 16.05
N PHE A 59 -1.70 -3.17 17.03
CA PHE A 59 -1.90 -2.72 18.41
C PHE A 59 -0.60 -2.23 19.03
N GLU A 60 0.46 -3.03 18.98
CA GLU A 60 1.78 -2.66 19.54
C GLU A 60 2.35 -1.41 18.89
N SER A 61 2.18 -1.25 17.58
CA SER A 61 2.61 -0.06 16.85
C SER A 61 1.90 1.19 17.37
N GLN A 62 0.58 1.14 17.54
CA GLN A 62 -0.21 2.25 18.10
C GLN A 62 0.20 2.55 19.55
N MET A 63 0.46 1.52 20.35
CA MET A 63 0.90 1.69 21.73
C MET A 63 2.28 2.34 21.85
N LYS A 64 3.17 2.17 20.85
CA LYS A 64 4.48 2.85 20.79
C LYS A 64 4.39 4.30 20.34
N ALA A 65 3.39 4.62 19.50
CA ALA A 65 3.20 5.95 18.95
C ALA A 65 2.51 6.93 19.91
N LYS A 66 1.80 6.40 20.92
CA LYS A 66 1.23 7.17 22.03
C LYS A 66 2.31 7.70 22.97
#